data_AF-A0AAN7FJR8-F1
#
_entry.id   AF-A0AAN7FJR8-F1
#
_cell.length_a   1.000
_cell.length_b   1.000
_cell.length_c   1.000
_cell.angle_alpha   90.00
_cell.angle_beta   90.00
_cell.angle_gamma   90.00
#
_symmetry.space_group_name_H-M   'P 1'
#
loop_
_entity.id
_entity.type
_entity.pdbx_description
1 polymer ?
#
loop_
_entity_poly.entity_id
_entity_poly.type
_entity_poly.pdbx_seq_one_letter_code
_entity_poly.pdbx_strand_id
1 'polypeptide(L)'
;MVLFWSRVVAELRRVWSEGLYVAGIPMDEIPDLNSCLLYQQLQVINCCVSRKRRQAIATESLDSVMREVTTDAAESASSKDMLPSSPILYARISTGELVLRLGADCPCSNLTMLETGEPVYSPVTQEAPLLTEDLIKETEEFVLRTGSVGAGCSQLLSDMQAFKLQILVVFWKIS
;
A
#
# COMPACT_ATOMS: atom_id res chain seq x y z
N MET A 1 34.72 -15.22 -14.28
CA MET A 1 33.66 -15.35 -13.25
C MET A 1 33.19 -14.01 -12.71
N VAL A 2 34.07 -13.11 -12.24
CA VAL A 2 33.65 -11.78 -11.72
C VAL A 2 32.96 -10.91 -12.78
N LEU A 3 33.49 -10.87 -14.02
CA LEU A 3 32.92 -10.07 -15.11
C LEU A 3 31.50 -10.50 -15.52
N PHE A 4 31.20 -11.79 -15.40
CA PHE A 4 29.87 -12.31 -15.67
C PHE A 4 28.87 -11.78 -14.64
N TRP A 5 29.16 -11.98 -13.35
CA TRP A 5 28.29 -11.51 -12.27
C TRP A 5 28.16 -10.00 -12.24
N SER A 6 29.22 -9.24 -12.55
CA SER A 6 29.11 -7.79 -12.67
C SER A 6 28.16 -7.38 -13.79
N ARG A 7 28.16 -8.11 -14.92
CA ARG A 7 27.22 -7.84 -16.02
C ARG A 7 25.79 -8.21 -15.62
N VAL A 8 25.59 -9.35 -14.97
CA VAL A 8 24.27 -9.77 -14.46
C VAL A 8 23.70 -8.74 -13.50
N VAL A 9 24.48 -8.30 -12.51
CA VAL A 9 24.05 -7.28 -11.54
C VAL A 9 23.77 -5.94 -12.23
N ALA A 10 24.56 -5.55 -13.22
CA ALA A 10 24.32 -4.34 -14.00
C ALA A 10 22.98 -4.41 -14.77
N GLU A 11 22.69 -5.54 -15.40
CA GLU A 11 21.40 -5.75 -16.08
C GLU A 11 20.23 -5.79 -15.09
N LEU A 12 20.36 -6.46 -13.94
CA LEU A 12 19.30 -6.47 -12.91
C LEU A 12 19.00 -5.07 -12.38
N ARG A 13 20.03 -4.25 -12.14
CA ARG A 13 19.85 -2.85 -11.76
C ARG A 13 19.16 -2.03 -12.85
N ARG A 14 19.52 -2.28 -14.11
CA ARG A 14 18.88 -1.63 -15.28
C ARG A 14 17.39 -1.99 -15.35
N VAL A 15 17.06 -3.28 -15.27
CA VAL A 15 15.70 -3.81 -15.25
C VAL A 15 14.87 -3.20 -14.11
N TRP A 16 15.42 -3.17 -12.89
CA TRP A 16 14.78 -2.51 -11.74
C TRP A 16 14.53 -1.01 -11.96
N SER A 17 15.51 -0.31 -12.51
CA SER A 17 15.44 1.15 -12.72
C SER A 17 14.39 1.51 -13.77
N GLU A 18 14.32 0.74 -14.85
CA GLU A 18 13.34 0.89 -15.93
C GLU A 18 11.95 0.35 -15.55
N GLY A 19 11.82 -0.34 -14.41
CA GLY A 19 10.56 -0.98 -14.00
C GLY A 19 10.16 -2.14 -14.92
N LEU A 20 11.14 -2.78 -15.55
CA LEU A 20 10.95 -3.98 -16.34
C LEU A 20 11.00 -5.22 -15.45
N TYR A 21 10.46 -6.32 -15.97
CA TYR A 21 10.55 -7.61 -15.32
C TYR A 21 11.76 -8.40 -15.80
N VAL A 22 12.31 -9.21 -14.89
CA VAL A 22 13.31 -10.22 -15.21
C VAL A 22 12.64 -11.30 -16.06
N ALA A 23 13.18 -11.54 -17.26
CA ALA A 23 12.65 -12.53 -18.19
C ALA A 23 12.76 -13.95 -17.62
N GLY A 24 11.71 -14.76 -17.80
CA GLY A 24 11.65 -16.15 -17.31
C GLY A 24 11.33 -16.30 -15.82
N ILE A 25 11.02 -15.21 -15.13
CA ILE A 25 10.60 -15.19 -13.73
C ILE A 25 9.12 -14.74 -13.66
N PRO A 26 8.29 -15.34 -12.78
CA PRO A 26 6.90 -14.90 -12.59
C PRO A 26 6.83 -13.45 -12.07
N MET A 27 5.71 -12.77 -12.32
CA MET A 27 5.63 -11.31 -12.14
C MET A 27 5.16 -10.84 -10.76
N ASP A 28 4.20 -11.53 -10.17
CA ASP A 28 3.59 -11.12 -8.89
C ASP A 28 3.22 -12.35 -8.05
N GLU A 29 4.13 -13.33 -8.02
CA GLU A 29 3.98 -14.57 -7.26
C GLU A 29 4.86 -14.58 -6.02
N ILE A 30 4.32 -15.15 -4.93
CA ILE A 30 5.08 -15.34 -3.69
C ILE A 30 6.34 -16.18 -3.99
N PRO A 31 7.53 -15.80 -3.47
CA PRO A 31 8.75 -16.56 -3.72
C PRO A 31 8.60 -18.05 -3.39
N ASP A 32 9.02 -18.92 -4.30
CA ASP A 32 8.92 -20.37 -4.11
C ASP A 32 10.11 -20.85 -3.27
N LEU A 33 9.84 -21.24 -2.03
CA LEU A 33 10.84 -21.71 -1.07
C LEU A 33 11.48 -23.05 -1.47
N ASN A 34 10.93 -23.77 -2.46
CA ASN A 34 11.54 -25.00 -2.99
C ASN A 34 12.61 -24.72 -4.06
N SER A 35 12.71 -23.48 -4.53
CA SER A 35 13.69 -23.06 -5.54
C SER A 35 15.00 -22.60 -4.91
N CYS A 36 16.07 -22.44 -5.71
CA CYS A 36 17.34 -21.95 -5.19
C CYS A 36 17.25 -20.46 -4.77
N LEU A 37 18.07 -20.05 -3.79
CA LEU A 37 18.07 -18.68 -3.25
C LEU A 37 18.20 -17.59 -4.32
N LEU A 38 19.03 -17.81 -5.34
CA LEU A 38 19.17 -16.86 -6.44
C LEU A 38 17.84 -16.67 -7.19
N TYR A 39 17.10 -17.75 -7.44
CA TYR A 39 15.80 -17.67 -8.11
C TYR A 39 14.77 -16.96 -7.24
N GLN A 40 14.73 -17.28 -5.94
CA GLN A 40 13.87 -16.58 -4.97
C GLN A 40 14.15 -15.07 -4.96
N GLN A 41 15.41 -14.65 -4.98
CA GLN A 41 15.78 -13.23 -5.07
C GLN A 41 15.31 -12.58 -6.37
N LEU A 42 15.39 -13.28 -7.50
CA LEU A 42 14.86 -12.78 -8.77
C LEU A 42 13.33 -12.66 -8.75
N GLN A 43 12.62 -13.62 -8.14
CA GLN A 43 11.16 -13.54 -7.93
C GLN A 43 10.80 -12.31 -7.09
N VAL A 44 11.54 -12.04 -6.01
CA VAL A 44 11.35 -10.83 -5.19
C VAL A 44 11.53 -9.56 -6.02
N ILE A 45 12.52 -9.49 -6.92
CA ILE A 45 12.70 -8.33 -7.80
C ILE A 45 11.44 -8.08 -8.63
N ASN A 46 10.90 -9.12 -9.29
CA ASN A 46 9.70 -8.97 -10.11
C ASN A 46 8.48 -8.54 -9.30
N CYS A 47 8.24 -9.16 -8.15
CA CYS A 47 7.17 -8.75 -7.25
C CYS A 47 7.33 -7.28 -6.86
N CYS A 48 8.53 -6.86 -6.44
CA CYS A 48 8.81 -5.47 -6.07
C CYS A 48 8.57 -4.49 -7.23
N VAL A 49 8.87 -4.88 -8.48
CA VAL A 49 8.51 -4.08 -9.67
C VAL A 49 7.00 -3.96 -9.82
N SER A 50 6.25 -5.07 -9.66
CA SER A 50 4.78 -5.08 -9.66
C SER A 50 4.21 -4.14 -8.58
N ARG A 51 4.73 -4.19 -7.35
CA ARG A 51 4.34 -3.29 -6.24
C ARG A 51 4.59 -1.83 -6.58
N LYS A 52 5.80 -1.52 -7.05
CA LYS A 52 6.19 -0.15 -7.43
C LYS A 52 5.27 0.40 -8.52
N ARG A 53 4.90 -0.41 -9.50
CA ARG A 53 3.99 -0.02 -10.58
C ARG A 53 2.56 0.24 -10.06
N ARG A 54 2.03 -0.65 -9.22
CA ARG A 54 0.71 -0.46 -8.59
C ARG A 54 0.68 0.79 -7.72
N GLN A 55 1.73 1.05 -6.95
CA GLN A 55 1.88 2.28 -6.17
C GLN A 55 1.91 3.53 -7.05
N ALA A 56 2.68 3.53 -8.15
CA ALA A 56 2.72 4.67 -9.07
C ALA A 56 1.34 5.00 -9.66
N ILE A 57 0.60 3.96 -10.10
CA ILE A 57 -0.76 4.11 -10.63
C ILE A 57 -1.70 4.67 -9.55
N ALA A 58 -1.65 4.12 -8.33
CA ALA A 58 -2.47 4.59 -7.23
C ALA A 58 -2.16 6.06 -6.87
N THR A 59 -0.88 6.45 -6.86
CA THR A 59 -0.50 7.85 -6.59
C THR A 59 -0.93 8.82 -7.68
N GLU A 60 -0.86 8.42 -8.95
CA GLU A 60 -1.32 9.24 -10.08
C GLU A 60 -2.84 9.41 -10.08
N SER A 61 -3.56 8.32 -9.77
CA SER A 61 -5.02 8.36 -9.60
C SER A 61 -5.42 9.30 -8.45
N LEU A 62 -4.69 9.27 -7.34
CA LEU A 62 -4.93 10.16 -6.20
C LEU A 62 -4.61 11.63 -6.54
N ASP A 63 -3.49 11.92 -7.22
CA ASP A 63 -3.15 13.30 -7.63
C ASP A 63 -4.21 13.88 -8.59
N SER A 64 -4.71 13.06 -9.52
CA SER A 64 -5.79 13.47 -10.44
C SER A 64 -7.05 13.88 -9.67
N VAL A 65 -7.49 13.06 -8.72
CA VAL A 65 -8.66 13.36 -7.86
C VAL A 65 -8.41 14.62 -7.01
N MET A 66 -7.20 14.79 -6.47
CA MET A 66 -6.86 15.99 -5.69
C MET A 66 -6.92 17.27 -6.53
N ARG A 67 -6.48 17.22 -7.80
CA ARG A 67 -6.54 18.38 -8.70
C ARG A 67 -7.97 18.78 -9.03
N GLU A 68 -8.84 17.82 -9.30
CA GLU A 68 -10.27 18.08 -9.55
C GLU A 68 -10.92 18.84 -8.38
N VAL A 69 -10.67 18.40 -7.14
CA VAL A 69 -11.19 19.09 -5.93
C VAL A 69 -10.65 20.52 -5.80
N THR A 70 -9.38 20.77 -6.18
CA THR A 70 -8.82 22.13 -6.14
C THR A 70 -9.37 23.05 -7.24
N THR A 71 -9.81 22.51 -8.38
CA THR A 71 -10.38 23.31 -9.47
C THR A 71 -11.83 23.72 -9.21
N ASP A 72 -12.63 22.86 -8.56
CA ASP A 72 -14.03 23.18 -8.24
C ASP A 72 -14.17 24.27 -7.15
N ALA A 73 -13.11 24.54 -6.39
CA ALA A 73 -13.07 25.65 -5.44
C ALA A 73 -12.93 27.04 -6.10
N ALA A 74 -12.51 27.11 -7.38
CA ALA A 74 -12.34 28.37 -8.10
C ALA A 74 -13.58 28.78 -8.91
N GLU A 75 -14.50 27.86 -9.19
CA GLU A 75 -15.72 28.12 -9.97
C GLU A 75 -16.96 27.49 -9.32
N SER A 76 -17.49 28.08 -8.25
CA SER A 76 -18.85 27.75 -7.80
C SER A 76 -19.68 28.98 -7.43
N ALA A 77 -20.17 29.65 -8.47
CA ALA A 77 -21.41 30.42 -8.44
C ALA A 77 -22.36 29.92 -9.53
N SER A 78 -22.75 28.64 -9.50
CA SER A 78 -23.99 28.17 -10.14
C SER A 78 -24.32 26.73 -9.72
N SER A 79 -25.52 26.56 -9.18
CA SER A 79 -26.13 25.31 -8.73
C SER A 79 -26.31 24.24 -9.83
N LYS A 80 -25.93 22.99 -9.55
CA LYS A 80 -26.74 21.79 -9.87
C LYS A 80 -26.14 20.53 -9.21
N ASP A 81 -27.00 19.71 -8.61
CA ASP A 81 -26.71 18.36 -8.13
C ASP A 81 -25.76 17.60 -9.07
N MET A 82 -24.48 17.55 -8.73
CA MET A 82 -23.54 16.57 -9.26
C MET A 82 -23.47 15.44 -8.24
N LEU A 83 -24.18 14.35 -8.53
CA LEU A 83 -24.00 13.11 -7.81
C LEU A 83 -22.55 12.65 -8.05
N PRO A 84 -21.72 12.44 -7.02
CA PRO A 84 -20.34 12.05 -7.21
C PRO A 84 -20.28 10.70 -7.93
N SER A 85 -19.50 10.64 -9.01
CA SER A 85 -19.37 9.54 -9.96
C SER A 85 -18.91 8.21 -9.34
N SER A 86 -18.56 8.19 -8.05
CA SER A 86 -18.39 6.96 -7.26
C SER A 86 -18.63 7.23 -5.76
N PRO A 87 -19.52 6.46 -5.09
CA PRO A 87 -19.81 6.62 -3.65
C PRO A 87 -18.59 6.40 -2.72
N ILE A 88 -17.53 5.80 -3.24
CA ILE A 88 -16.32 5.45 -2.49
C ILE A 88 -15.49 6.70 -2.16
N LEU A 89 -15.48 7.70 -3.05
CA LEU A 89 -14.56 8.84 -2.96
C LEU A 89 -14.96 9.89 -1.93
N TYR A 90 -16.22 9.94 -1.49
CA TYR A 90 -16.71 11.00 -0.61
C TYR A 90 -17.44 10.45 0.61
N ALA A 91 -17.30 11.13 1.75
CA ALA A 91 -18.02 10.92 2.99
C ALA A 91 -18.89 12.12 3.30
N ARG A 92 -20.12 11.89 3.73
CA ARG A 92 -20.88 12.93 4.43
C ARG A 92 -20.43 13.01 5.88
N ILE A 93 -20.09 14.21 6.34
CA ILE A 93 -19.79 14.50 7.76
C ILE A 93 -21.07 14.98 8.49
N SER A 94 -21.01 15.12 9.82
CA SER A 94 -22.17 15.49 10.66
C SER A 94 -22.83 16.82 10.26
N THR A 95 -22.07 17.74 9.66
CA THR A 95 -22.57 19.03 9.14
C THR A 95 -23.33 18.92 7.81
N GLY A 96 -23.36 17.74 7.17
CA GLY A 96 -23.97 17.52 5.86
C GLY A 96 -23.05 17.81 4.67
N GLU A 97 -21.84 18.31 4.91
CA GLU A 97 -20.83 18.54 3.88
C GLU A 97 -20.23 17.22 3.38
N LEU A 98 -19.81 17.20 2.11
CA LEU A 98 -19.11 16.07 1.50
C LEU A 98 -17.60 16.29 1.54
N VAL A 99 -16.87 15.34 2.11
CA VAL A 99 -15.41 15.37 2.25
C VAL A 99 -14.79 14.20 1.52
N LEU A 100 -13.66 14.42 0.84
CA LEU A 100 -12.92 13.37 0.15
C LEU A 100 -12.42 12.29 1.13
N ARG A 101 -12.76 11.03 0.84
CA ARG A 101 -12.28 9.83 1.55
C ARG A 101 -10.96 9.37 0.94
N LEU A 102 -9.87 9.53 1.68
CA LEU A 102 -8.55 9.03 1.31
C LEU A 102 -8.24 7.72 2.03
N GLY A 103 -7.63 6.79 1.31
CA GLY A 103 -7.17 5.52 1.88
C GLY A 103 -8.28 4.53 2.24
N ALA A 104 -9.49 4.69 1.68
CA ALA A 104 -10.56 3.70 1.76
C ALA A 104 -10.38 2.66 0.64
N ASP A 105 -10.40 1.37 1.01
CA ASP A 105 -10.24 0.26 0.08
C ASP A 105 -11.60 -0.31 -0.33
N CYS A 106 -12.30 -0.95 0.61
CA CYS A 106 -13.56 -1.64 0.36
C CYS A 106 -14.56 -1.40 1.51
N PRO A 107 -15.89 -1.43 1.22
CA PRO A 107 -16.90 -1.23 2.24
C PRO A 107 -16.93 -2.39 3.22
N CYS A 108 -17.01 -2.08 4.51
CA CYS A 108 -17.27 -3.03 5.57
C CYS A 108 -18.75 -3.42 5.52
N SER A 109 -19.03 -4.69 5.23
CA SER A 109 -20.32 -5.19 4.75
C SER A 109 -21.56 -4.71 5.51
N ASN A 110 -21.52 -4.62 6.84
CA ASN A 110 -22.68 -4.30 7.67
C ASN A 110 -22.44 -3.16 8.67
N LEU A 111 -21.40 -2.35 8.47
CA LEU A 111 -21.05 -1.28 9.40
C LEU A 111 -21.35 0.10 8.81
N THR A 112 -22.07 0.91 9.57
CA THR A 112 -22.35 2.32 9.24
C THR A 112 -21.89 3.23 10.37
N MET A 113 -21.56 4.46 10.02
CA MET A 113 -21.25 5.53 10.95
C MET A 113 -22.52 5.93 11.72
N LEU A 114 -22.39 6.07 13.04
CA LEU A 114 -23.54 6.30 13.93
C LEU A 114 -24.24 7.65 13.68
N GLU A 115 -23.47 8.71 13.41
CA GLU A 115 -24.02 10.06 13.27
C GLU A 115 -24.53 10.35 11.85
N THR A 116 -23.83 9.87 10.83
CA THR A 116 -24.10 10.23 9.43
C THR A 116 -24.86 9.14 8.66
N GLY A 117 -24.93 7.92 9.21
CA GLY A 117 -25.53 6.75 8.56
C GLY A 117 -24.74 6.23 7.35
N GLU A 118 -23.55 6.80 7.11
CA GLU A 118 -22.68 6.46 5.98
C GLU A 118 -22.00 5.09 6.17
N PRO A 119 -21.75 4.31 5.10
CA PRO A 119 -21.01 3.05 5.20
C PRO A 119 -19.57 3.24 5.68
N VAL A 120 -19.11 2.35 6.55
CA VAL A 120 -17.70 2.28 6.99
C VAL A 120 -16.89 1.53 5.93
N TYR A 121 -15.66 1.96 5.70
CA TYR A 121 -14.73 1.31 4.78
C TYR A 121 -13.51 0.76 5.52
N SER A 122 -12.98 -0.35 5.03
CA SER A 122 -11.68 -0.86 5.42
C SER A 122 -10.59 0.03 4.86
N PRO A 123 -9.55 0.38 5.62
CA PRO A 123 -8.44 1.14 5.10
C PRO A 123 -7.62 0.32 4.10
N VAL A 124 -6.97 1.00 3.17
CA VAL A 124 -5.92 0.41 2.33
C VAL A 124 -4.79 -0.06 3.24
N THR A 125 -4.46 -1.35 3.15
CA THR A 125 -3.42 -1.97 3.98
C THR A 125 -2.10 -2.05 3.23
N GLN A 126 -1.01 -2.13 3.99
CA GLN A 126 0.31 -2.37 3.41
C GLN A 126 0.40 -3.81 2.88
N GLU A 127 1.02 -3.98 1.73
CA GLU A 127 1.28 -5.30 1.16
C GLU A 127 2.20 -6.13 2.06
N ALA A 128 1.86 -7.41 2.23
CA ALA A 128 2.61 -8.35 3.07
C ALA A 128 4.11 -8.39 2.69
N PRO A 129 5.04 -8.56 3.63
CA PRO A 129 6.46 -8.64 3.30
C PRO A 129 6.75 -9.83 2.38
N LEU A 130 7.66 -9.64 1.43
CA LEU A 130 8.18 -10.72 0.60
C LEU A 130 9.36 -11.34 1.34
N LEU A 131 9.25 -12.62 1.68
CA LEU A 131 10.28 -13.32 2.45
C LEU A 131 10.86 -14.46 1.60
N THR A 132 12.17 -14.47 1.50
CA THR A 132 12.96 -15.58 0.95
C THR A 132 13.33 -16.56 2.05
N GLU A 133 13.77 -17.77 1.70
CA GLU A 133 14.11 -18.84 2.63
C GLU A 133 15.16 -18.42 3.67
N ASP A 134 16.21 -17.72 3.24
CA ASP A 134 17.28 -17.23 4.11
C ASP A 134 16.75 -16.23 5.15
N LEU A 135 15.87 -15.31 4.73
CA LEU A 135 15.26 -14.34 5.63
C LEU A 135 14.32 -15.02 6.64
N ILE A 136 13.55 -16.04 6.21
CA ILE A 136 12.69 -16.82 7.11
C ILE A 136 13.54 -17.52 8.17
N LYS A 137 14.63 -18.18 7.76
CA LYS A 137 15.55 -18.85 8.70
C LYS A 137 16.19 -17.87 9.68
N GLU A 138 16.65 -16.72 9.20
CA GLU A 138 17.20 -15.67 10.06
C GLU A 138 16.18 -15.21 11.11
N THR A 139 14.93 -15.00 10.70
CA THR A 139 13.86 -14.60 11.64
C THR A 139 13.56 -15.70 12.67
N GLU A 140 13.58 -16.97 12.27
CA GLU A 140 13.38 -18.10 13.18
C GLU A 140 14.52 -18.18 14.21
N GLU A 141 15.78 -18.12 13.76
CA GLU A 141 16.95 -18.12 14.63
C GLU A 141 16.95 -16.94 15.60
N PHE A 142 16.53 -15.77 15.12
CA PHE A 142 16.41 -14.58 15.95
C PHE A 142 15.39 -14.78 17.07
N VAL A 143 14.21 -15.33 16.75
CA VAL A 143 13.15 -15.61 17.73
C VAL A 143 13.61 -16.66 18.73
N LEU A 144 14.26 -17.73 18.29
CA LEU A 144 14.81 -18.76 19.17
C LEU A 144 15.87 -18.20 20.14
N ARG A 145 16.70 -17.26 19.67
CA ARG A 145 17.75 -16.64 20.48
C ARG A 145 17.22 -15.63 21.49
N THR A 146 16.25 -14.82 21.10
CA THR A 146 15.71 -13.72 21.93
C THR A 146 14.53 -14.14 22.80
N GLY A 147 13.94 -15.31 22.53
CA GLY A 147 12.77 -15.83 23.23
C GLY A 147 11.51 -14.98 23.03
N SER A 148 11.52 -14.03 22.09
CA SER A 148 10.42 -13.11 21.84
C SER A 148 10.47 -12.56 20.42
N VAL A 149 9.33 -12.57 19.73
CA VAL A 149 9.13 -11.84 18.46
C VAL A 149 9.18 -10.31 18.71
N GLY A 150 9.00 -9.87 19.97
CA GLY A 150 8.84 -8.48 20.39
C GLY A 150 10.07 -7.58 20.23
N ALA A 151 11.29 -8.11 20.35
CA ALA A 151 12.51 -7.30 20.21
C ALA A 151 12.70 -6.76 18.78
N GLY A 152 12.29 -7.54 17.77
CA GLY A 152 12.23 -7.12 16.36
C GLY A 152 10.93 -6.42 15.97
N CYS A 153 9.85 -6.63 16.72
CA CYS A 153 8.56 -5.96 16.53
C CYS A 153 8.48 -4.55 17.15
N SER A 154 9.54 -4.02 17.74
CA SER A 154 9.57 -2.65 18.28
C SER A 154 9.24 -1.60 17.20
N GLN A 155 9.79 -1.77 16.00
CA GLN A 155 9.46 -0.95 14.83
C GLN A 155 7.99 -1.12 14.41
N LEU A 156 7.48 -2.35 14.42
CA LEU A 156 6.10 -2.67 14.03
C LEU A 156 5.09 -2.13 15.05
N LEU A 157 5.38 -2.21 16.35
CA LEU A 157 4.59 -1.60 17.42
C LEU A 157 4.64 -0.08 17.36
N SER A 158 5.79 0.50 17.04
CA SER A 158 5.94 1.94 16.79
C SER A 158 5.09 2.37 15.60
N ASP A 159 5.14 1.65 14.48
CA ASP A 159 4.32 1.91 13.29
C ASP A 159 2.83 1.72 13.60
N MET A 160 2.44 0.65 14.29
CA MET A 160 1.03 0.44 14.71
C MET A 160 0.54 1.58 15.60
N GLN A 161 1.38 2.13 16.49
CA GLN A 161 1.01 3.27 17.31
C GLN A 161 0.93 4.57 16.50
N ALA A 162 1.85 4.80 15.57
CA ALA A 162 1.80 5.95 14.66
C ALA A 162 0.54 5.91 13.77
N PHE A 163 0.19 4.73 13.22
CA PHE A 163 -1.04 4.52 12.45
C PHE A 163 -2.30 4.73 13.30
N LYS A 164 -2.30 4.26 14.55
CA LYS A 164 -3.43 4.45 15.46
C LYS A 164 -3.68 5.93 15.73
N LEU A 165 -2.62 6.73 15.91
CA LEU A 165 -2.72 8.18 16.07
C LEU A 165 -3.22 8.86 14.80
N GLN A 166 -2.76 8.43 13.62
CA GLN A 166 -3.18 9.00 12.35
C GLN A 166 -4.65 8.68 12.01
N ILE A 167 -5.11 7.46 12.29
CA ILE A 167 -6.52 7.08 12.16
C ILE A 167 -7.39 7.84 13.18
N LEU A 168 -6.94 7.99 14.44
CA LEU A 168 -7.67 8.76 15.45
C LEU A 168 -7.81 10.24 15.07
N VAL A 169 -6.77 10.83 14.46
CA VAL A 169 -6.83 12.22 13.97
C VAL A 169 -7.84 12.36 12.84
N VAL A 170 -7.92 11.41 11.91
CA VAL A 170 -8.94 11.41 10.86
C VAL A 170 -10.35 11.25 11.45
N PHE A 171 -10.52 10.33 12.41
CA PHE A 171 -11.81 10.09 13.06
C PHE A 171 -12.29 11.29 13.89
N TRP A 172 -11.38 11.99 14.57
CA TRP A 172 -11.72 13.19 15.37
C TRP A 172 -11.90 14.46 14.53
N LYS A 173 -11.39 14.48 13.30
CA LYS A 173 -11.66 15.58 12.35
C LYS A 173 -13.04 15.47 11.69
N ILE A 174 -13.67 14.30 11.79
CA ILE A 174 -14.93 13.94 11.15
C ILE A 174 -16.12 13.95 12.14
N SER A 175 -15.86 13.96 13.46
CA SER A 175 -16.86 14.06 14.53
C SER A 175 -16.94 15.50 15.04
#